data_AF-A0A530RA97-F1
#
_entry.id   AF-A0A530RA97-F1
#
_cell.length_a   1.000
_cell.length_b   1.000
_cell.length_c   1.000
_cell.angle_alpha   90.00
_cell.angle_beta   90.00
_cell.angle_gamma   90.00
#
_symmetry.space_group_name_H-M   'P 1'
#
loop_
_entity.id
_entity.type
_entity.pdbx_description
1 polymer ?
#
loop_
_entity_poly.entity_id
_entity_poly.type
_entity_poly.pdbx_seq_one_letter_code
_entity_poly.pdbx_strand_id
1 'polypeptide(L)' 'ARLIEQIASETGIKVGGTLYSDALSQPDGPASTYVDLMHNNIAQIKGAILGS' A
#
# COMPACT_ATOMS: atom_id res chain seq x y z
N ALA A 1 -8.59 2.96 -8.76
CA ALA A 1 -8.87 3.25 -7.34
C ALA A 1 -9.47 4.65 -7.23
N ARG A 2 -10.70 4.83 -7.76
CA ARG A 2 -11.21 6.16 -8.13
C ARG A 2 -11.31 7.15 -6.95
N LEU A 3 -11.74 6.70 -5.78
CA LEU A 3 -11.86 7.56 -4.60
C LEU A 3 -10.49 8.01 -4.07
N ILE A 4 -9.50 7.12 -4.05
CA ILE A 4 -8.13 7.44 -3.63
C ILE A 4 -7.49 8.46 -4.57
N GLU A 5 -7.67 8.27 -5.88
CA GLU A 5 -7.20 9.21 -6.92
C GLU A 5 -7.84 10.59 -6.76
N GLN A 6 -9.15 10.64 -6.46
CA GLN A 6 -9.85 11.90 -6.21
C GLN A 6 -9.32 12.63 -4.98
N ILE A 7 -9.15 11.94 -3.85
CA ILE A 7 -8.60 12.53 -2.62
C ILE A 7 -7.18 13.06 -2.86
N ALA A 8 -6.34 12.31 -3.57
CA ALA A 8 -5.00 12.75 -3.93
C ALA A 8 -5.03 14.03 -4.78
N SER A 9 -5.92 14.10 -5.77
CA SER A 9 -6.08 15.28 -6.62
C SER A 9 -6.60 16.51 -5.85
N GLU A 10 -7.51 16.34 -4.90
CA GLU A 10 -8.10 17.43 -4.13
C GLU A 10 -7.16 17.97 -3.04
N THR A 11 -6.32 17.10 -2.46
CA THR A 11 -5.42 17.46 -1.36
C THR A 11 -3.99 17.80 -1.80
N GLY A 12 -3.62 17.46 -3.04
CA GLY A 12 -2.25 17.58 -3.53
C GLY A 12 -1.27 16.56 -2.91
N ILE A 13 -1.78 15.54 -2.21
CA ILE A 13 -0.96 14.50 -1.57
C ILE A 13 -0.69 13.37 -2.57
N LYS A 14 0.51 12.77 -2.50
CA LYS A 14 0.89 11.61 -3.31
C LYS A 14 0.31 10.31 -2.72
N VAL A 15 -0.15 9.40 -3.57
CA VAL A 15 -0.57 8.05 -3.16
C VAL A 15 0.67 7.24 -2.76
N GLY A 16 0.72 6.79 -1.50
CA GLY A 16 1.87 6.10 -0.91
C GLY A 16 2.00 4.61 -1.22
N GLY A 17 1.29 4.10 -2.23
CA GLY A 17 1.29 2.69 -2.63
C GLY A 17 0.03 1.93 -2.24
N THR A 18 0.10 0.59 -2.33
CA THR A 18 -1.04 -0.31 -2.08
C THR A 18 -0.78 -1.19 -0.85
N LEU A 19 -1.75 -1.22 0.05
CA LEU A 19 -1.74 -2.08 1.23
C LEU A 19 -2.70 -3.24 1.04
N TYR A 20 -2.38 -4.37 1.64
CA TYR A 20 -3.27 -5.52 1.75
C TYR A 20 -4.00 -5.46 3.10
N SER A 21 -5.33 -5.53 3.08
CA SER A 21 -6.19 -5.37 4.27
C SER A 21 -6.77 -6.68 4.77
N ASP A 22 -7.57 -7.32 3.93
CA ASP A 22 -8.49 -8.41 4.25
C ASP A 22 -8.16 -9.71 3.51
N ALA A 23 -7.25 -9.64 2.53
CA ALA A 23 -6.83 -10.77 1.72
C ALA A 23 -5.31 -10.80 1.53
N LEU A 24 -4.78 -12.01 1.46
CA LEU A 24 -3.44 -12.29 0.95
C LEU A 24 -3.38 -12.07 -0.56
N SER A 25 -2.18 -11.89 -1.09
CA SER A 25 -1.98 -11.94 -2.54
C SER A 25 -2.10 -13.36 -3.08
N GLN A 26 -2.09 -13.49 -4.41
CA GLN A 26 -1.77 -14.76 -5.05
C GLN A 26 -0.39 -15.27 -4.61
N PRO A 27 -0.10 -16.58 -4.76
CA PRO A 27 1.17 -17.17 -4.31
C PRO A 27 2.44 -16.54 -4.88
N ASP A 28 2.35 -15.88 -6.04
CA ASP A 28 3.43 -15.16 -6.73
C ASP A 28 3.48 -13.66 -6.39
N GLY A 29 2.55 -13.19 -5.56
CA GLY A 29 2.46 -11.80 -5.13
C GLY A 29 3.27 -11.48 -3.87
N PRO A 30 3.37 -10.18 -3.52
CA PRO A 30 4.22 -9.70 -2.43
C PRO A 30 3.68 -9.97 -1.02
N ALA A 31 2.49 -10.57 -0.89
CA ALA A 31 1.78 -10.77 0.36
C ALA A 31 1.15 -12.18 0.44
N SER A 32 1.89 -13.20 0.00
CA SER A 32 1.41 -14.60 -0.10
C SER A 32 1.19 -15.27 1.26
N THR A 33 1.79 -14.73 2.33
CA THR A 33 1.56 -15.13 3.71
C THR A 33 1.21 -13.92 4.56
N TYR A 34 0.66 -14.14 5.76
CA TYR A 34 0.36 -13.03 6.67
C TYR A 34 1.61 -12.24 7.08
N VAL A 35 2.75 -12.92 7.24
CA VAL A 35 4.02 -12.25 7.56
C VAL A 35 4.50 -11.39 6.39
N ASP A 36 4.41 -11.92 5.17
CA ASP A 36 4.77 -11.15 3.96
C ASP A 36 3.84 -9.95 3.77
N LEU A 37 2.54 -10.12 4.02
CA LEU A 37 1.55 -9.05 4.04
C LEU A 37 1.98 -7.91 4.97
N MET A 38 2.32 -8.26 6.21
CA MET A 38 2.73 -7.27 7.20
C MET A 38 4.04 -6.59 6.81
N HIS A 39 5.03 -7.33 6.31
CA HIS A 39 6.28 -6.75 5.81
C HIS A 39 6.07 -5.81 4.63
N ASN A 40 5.25 -6.20 3.64
CA ASN A 40 4.91 -5.36 2.50
C ASN A 40 4.24 -4.06 2.96
N ASN A 41 3.23 -4.17 3.82
CA ASN A 41 2.49 -3.00 4.32
C ASN A 41 3.41 -2.04 5.10
N ILE A 42 4.26 -2.57 5.99
CA ILE A 42 5.22 -1.77 6.75
C ILE A 42 6.21 -1.08 5.81
N ALA A 43 6.70 -1.77 4.77
CA ALA A 43 7.61 -1.18 3.79
C ALA A 43 6.96 -0.02 3.03
N GLN A 44 5.72 -0.17 2.57
CA GLN A 44 4.97 0.90 1.90
C GLN A 44 4.74 2.11 2.82
N ILE A 45 4.29 1.87 4.05
CA ILE A 45 4.06 2.94 5.05
C ILE A 45 5.37 3.66 5.36
N LYS A 46 6.45 2.92 5.61
CA LYS A 46 7.78 3.48 5.87
C LYS A 46 8.26 4.34 4.71
N GLY A 47 8.16 3.85 3.47
CA GLY A 47 8.56 4.60 2.28
C GLY A 47 7.78 5.90 2.13
N ALA A 48 6.46 5.84 2.31
CA ALA A 48 5.59 7.02 2.23
C ALA A 48 5.91 8.08 3.31
N ILE A 49 6.22 7.66 4.54
CA ILE A 49 6.60 8.58 5.63
C ILE A 49 7.96 9.23 5.38
N LEU A 50 8.92 8.47 4.86
CA LEU A 50 10.28 8.97 4.63
C LEU A 50 10.41 9.78 3.33
N GLY A 51 9.39 9.78 2.46
CA GLY A 51 9.37 10.54 1.22
C GLY A 51 10.31 10.01 0.12
N SER A 52 10.74 8.75 0.25
CA SER A 52 11.61 8.06 -0.72
C SER A 52 10.84 7.51 -1.91
#